data_AF-A0A946Q8R8-F1
#
_entry.id   AF-A0A946Q8R8-F1
#
_cell.length_a   1.000
_cell.length_b   1.000
_cell.length_c   1.000
_cell.angle_alpha   90.00
_cell.angle_beta   90.00
_cell.angle_gamma   90.00
#
_symmetry.space_group_name_H-M   'P 1'
#
loop_
_entity.id
_entity.type
_entity.pdbx_description
1 polymer ?
#
loop_
_entity_poly.entity_id
_entity_poly.type
_entity_poly.pdbx_seq_one_letter_code
_entity_poly.pdbx_strand_id
1 'polypeptide(L)'
;MQQNRIQSWRWLLVTLGLLLLQGCSNPYAEQVKPEVERVKNRIEQLGKLLDERSPTMPNLLIVKKYADILTTQKADFADLAQSLSLSATTQGAQYNGLRSRLAEVPLEPENESQFHQASIELQSLSAASDPLLFNDSLLDVINTMADLSDGQLARISIPDDAEAATLNGGKVAGSYLVGNPGYGSWQRDSSGTSFWQFYGMYRMFGDLFRGPGYYGGRIGYDSWNARSRNSYYRDYGSDAYGSSRDRQRTADLDKGMRDKGLTPAKPKRQYGSPAGRKRQSTYSAARKRATSASGRKYGASGGPRHSSNSGSKRSSSAFSTASNGAGSRSSRRTSSVFGASSRSSSRSSRGMGRRGGK
;
A
#
# COMPACT_ATOMS: atom_id res chain seq x y z
N MET A 1 -13.98 13.70 -74.15
CA MET A 1 -14.43 12.85 -73.02
C MET A 1 -13.32 12.38 -72.07
N GLN A 2 -12.02 12.43 -72.42
CA GLN A 2 -10.95 11.97 -71.52
C GLN A 2 -10.57 12.95 -70.38
N GLN A 3 -10.69 14.27 -70.58
CA GLN A 3 -10.33 15.25 -69.55
C GLN A 3 -11.22 15.21 -68.30
N ASN A 4 -12.54 14.99 -68.45
CA ASN A 4 -13.45 14.86 -67.30
C ASN A 4 -13.14 13.63 -66.44
N ARG A 5 -12.68 12.51 -67.04
CA ARG A 5 -12.31 11.30 -66.30
C ARG A 5 -11.08 11.50 -65.40
N ILE A 6 -10.10 12.28 -65.85
CA ILE A 6 -8.88 12.57 -65.08
C ILE A 6 -9.21 13.50 -63.91
N GLN A 7 -10.11 14.47 -64.12
CA GLN A 7 -10.55 15.39 -63.06
C GLN A 7 -11.36 14.67 -61.98
N SER A 8 -12.27 13.76 -62.36
CA SER A 8 -13.02 12.93 -61.40
C SER A 8 -12.11 12.06 -60.52
N TRP A 9 -11.03 11.52 -61.08
CA TRP A 9 -10.10 10.65 -60.33
C TRP A 9 -9.24 11.44 -59.33
N ARG A 10 -8.86 12.69 -59.66
CA ARG A 10 -8.15 13.58 -58.72
C ARG A 10 -9.02 13.92 -57.51
N TRP A 11 -10.30 14.21 -57.70
CA TRP A 11 -11.23 14.43 -56.58
C TRP A 11 -11.42 13.18 -55.72
N LEU A 12 -11.46 11.99 -56.34
CA LEU A 12 -11.60 10.71 -55.64
C LEU A 12 -10.35 10.36 -54.80
N LEU A 13 -9.14 10.68 -55.29
CA LEU A 13 -7.90 10.52 -54.53
C LEU A 13 -7.77 11.52 -53.39
N VAL A 14 -8.26 12.76 -53.56
CA VAL A 14 -8.27 13.78 -52.50
C VAL A 14 -9.27 13.41 -51.40
N THR A 15 -10.47 12.92 -51.73
CA THR A 15 -11.44 12.46 -50.73
C THR A 15 -10.97 11.18 -50.02
N LEU A 16 -10.33 10.26 -50.73
CA LEU A 16 -9.72 9.07 -50.12
C LEU A 16 -8.55 9.44 -49.20
N GLY A 17 -7.73 10.42 -49.57
CA GLY A 17 -6.67 10.96 -48.71
C GLY A 17 -7.21 11.66 -47.45
N LEU A 18 -8.30 12.43 -47.58
CA LEU A 18 -9.01 13.04 -46.45
C LEU A 18 -9.66 12.01 -45.52
N LEU A 19 -10.16 10.89 -46.06
CA LEU A 19 -10.68 9.77 -45.27
C LEU A 19 -9.58 9.00 -44.53
N LEU A 20 -8.40 8.85 -45.15
CA LEU A 20 -7.23 8.21 -44.51
C LEU A 20 -6.60 9.08 -43.41
N LEU A 21 -6.72 10.41 -43.49
CA LEU A 21 -6.28 11.36 -42.45
C LEU A 21 -7.22 11.40 -41.23
N GLN A 22 -8.48 10.99 -41.36
CA GLN A 22 -9.45 10.89 -40.26
C GLN A 22 -9.25 9.62 -39.40
N GLY A 23 -8.26 8.77 -39.73
CA GLY A 23 -8.02 7.47 -39.10
C GLY A 23 -6.92 7.41 -38.03
N CYS A 24 -6.26 8.52 -37.68
CA CYS A 24 -5.31 8.54 -36.56
C CYS A 24 -6.05 8.67 -35.22
N SER A 25 -6.89 7.69 -34.87
CA SER A 25 -7.37 7.58 -33.49
C SER A 25 -6.18 7.22 -32.59
N ASN A 26 -5.99 7.97 -31.50
CA ASN A 26 -4.95 7.67 -30.53
C ASN A 26 -5.31 6.36 -29.80
N PRO A 27 -4.57 5.25 -30.03
CA PRO A 27 -4.92 3.95 -29.44
C PRO A 27 -4.78 3.94 -27.92
N TYR A 28 -4.02 4.89 -27.34
CA TYR A 28 -3.90 5.07 -25.90
C TYR A 28 -5.16 5.71 -25.31
N ALA A 29 -5.73 6.71 -25.99
CA ALA A 29 -6.95 7.39 -25.54
C ALA A 29 -8.16 6.43 -25.55
N GLU A 30 -8.26 5.56 -26.56
CA GLU A 30 -9.33 4.56 -26.67
C GLU A 30 -9.31 3.55 -25.51
N GLN A 31 -8.13 3.25 -24.97
CA GLN A 31 -7.97 2.34 -23.82
C GLN A 31 -8.16 3.05 -22.47
N VAL A 32 -7.73 4.30 -22.33
CA VAL A 32 -7.77 5.03 -21.04
C VAL A 32 -9.19 5.52 -20.72
N LYS A 33 -9.89 6.12 -21.67
CA LYS A 33 -11.23 6.70 -21.47
C LYS A 33 -12.24 5.74 -20.79
N PRO A 34 -12.43 4.49 -21.25
CA PRO A 34 -13.38 3.58 -20.61
C PRO A 34 -12.95 3.15 -19.20
N GLU A 35 -11.64 3.04 -18.93
CA GLU A 35 -11.13 2.72 -17.61
C GLU A 35 -11.30 3.90 -16.63
N VAL A 36 -11.12 5.14 -17.10
CA VAL A 36 -11.44 6.35 -16.31
C VAL A 36 -12.89 6.35 -15.88
N GLU A 37 -13.83 6.12 -16.79
CA GLU A 37 -15.27 6.08 -16.45
C GLU A 37 -15.61 4.94 -15.50
N ARG A 38 -14.98 3.76 -15.67
CA ARG A 38 -15.15 2.65 -14.72
C ARG A 38 -14.68 3.04 -13.31
N VAL A 39 -13.49 3.65 -13.19
CA VAL A 39 -12.93 4.09 -11.91
C VAL A 39 -13.77 5.20 -11.29
N LYS A 40 -14.23 6.16 -12.09
CA LYS A 40 -15.16 7.21 -11.67
C LYS A 40 -16.42 6.64 -11.03
N ASN A 41 -17.09 5.72 -11.72
CA ASN A 41 -18.29 5.06 -11.21
C ASN A 41 -18.02 4.31 -9.90
N ARG A 42 -16.86 3.67 -9.75
CA ARG A 42 -16.48 2.99 -8.50
C ARG A 42 -16.25 3.96 -7.35
N ILE A 43 -15.60 5.09 -7.61
CA ILE A 43 -15.41 6.15 -6.60
C ILE A 43 -16.76 6.74 -6.21
N GLU A 44 -17.65 7.03 -7.15
CA GLU A 44 -18.99 7.54 -6.85
C GLU A 44 -19.83 6.53 -6.04
N GLN A 45 -19.76 5.24 -6.39
CA GLN A 45 -20.39 4.17 -5.61
C GLN A 45 -19.83 4.08 -4.20
N LEU A 46 -18.50 4.16 -4.03
CA LEU A 46 -17.89 4.23 -2.72
C LEU A 46 -18.44 5.43 -1.93
N GLY A 47 -18.54 6.61 -2.56
CA GLY A 47 -19.11 7.81 -1.94
C GLY A 47 -20.52 7.58 -1.40
N LYS A 48 -21.40 6.95 -2.18
CA LYS A 48 -22.75 6.57 -1.73
C LYS A 48 -22.71 5.66 -0.51
N LEU A 49 -21.85 4.64 -0.51
CA LEU A 49 -21.71 3.73 0.63
C LEU A 49 -21.17 4.43 1.89
N LEU A 50 -20.36 5.48 1.74
CA LEU A 50 -19.88 6.30 2.86
C LEU A 50 -21.01 7.17 3.42
N ASP A 51 -21.75 7.87 2.56
CA ASP A 51 -22.85 8.75 2.97
C ASP A 51 -24.00 7.95 3.62
N GLU A 52 -24.30 6.77 3.09
CA GLU A 52 -25.31 5.84 3.63
C GLU A 52 -24.82 5.04 4.86
N ARG A 53 -23.54 5.15 5.24
CA ARG A 53 -22.90 4.34 6.29
C ARG A 53 -23.18 2.85 6.12
N SER A 54 -22.87 2.33 4.93
CA SER A 54 -23.23 0.97 4.52
C SER A 54 -22.76 -0.09 5.52
N PRO A 55 -23.61 -1.09 5.86
CA PRO A 55 -23.24 -2.20 6.74
C PRO A 55 -22.16 -3.12 6.14
N THR A 56 -21.89 -3.01 4.84
CA THR A 56 -20.79 -3.71 4.16
C THR A 56 -19.41 -3.18 4.56
N MET A 57 -19.36 -1.98 5.15
CA MET A 57 -18.15 -1.33 5.67
C MET A 57 -18.31 -1.03 7.17
N PRO A 58 -18.23 -2.05 8.04
CA PRO A 58 -18.49 -1.90 9.47
C PRO A 58 -17.56 -0.89 10.17
N ASN A 59 -16.35 -0.66 9.65
CA ASN A 59 -15.41 0.27 10.24
C ASN A 59 -15.90 1.72 10.19
N LEU A 60 -16.85 2.07 9.30
CA LEU A 60 -17.48 3.40 9.27
C LEU A 60 -18.20 3.70 10.60
N LEU A 61 -18.92 2.72 11.12
CA LEU A 61 -19.65 2.85 12.38
C LEU A 61 -18.69 2.90 13.58
N ILE A 62 -17.59 2.14 13.51
CA ILE A 62 -16.55 2.14 14.56
C ILE A 62 -15.86 3.51 14.63
N VAL A 63 -15.47 4.08 13.49
CA VAL A 63 -14.87 5.43 13.43
C VAL A 63 -15.78 6.44 14.09
N LYS A 64 -17.07 6.45 13.75
CA LYS A 64 -18.04 7.36 14.39
C LYS A 64 -18.13 7.13 15.90
N LYS A 65 -18.32 5.87 16.32
CA LYS A 65 -18.47 5.53 17.75
C LYS A 65 -17.24 5.93 18.56
N TYR A 66 -16.04 5.68 18.03
CA TYR A 66 -14.79 6.00 18.72
C TYR A 66 -14.59 7.51 18.83
N ALA A 67 -14.94 8.26 17.78
CA ALA A 67 -14.91 9.70 17.83
C ALA A 67 -15.90 10.25 18.88
N ASP A 68 -17.15 9.78 18.89
CA ASP A 68 -18.18 10.22 19.85
C ASP A 68 -17.78 9.92 21.32
N ILE A 69 -17.13 8.78 21.57
CA ILE A 69 -16.61 8.43 22.91
C ILE A 69 -15.42 9.33 23.27
N LEU A 70 -14.48 9.51 22.34
CA LEU A 70 -13.26 10.28 22.58
C LEU A 70 -13.58 11.77 22.83
N THR A 71 -14.50 12.37 22.08
CA THR A 71 -14.97 13.75 22.29
C THR A 71 -15.59 13.92 23.68
N THR A 72 -16.34 12.92 24.15
CA THR A 72 -17.00 12.94 25.46
C THR A 72 -16.01 12.75 26.61
N GLN A 73 -15.06 11.83 26.47
CA GLN A 73 -14.15 11.43 27.54
C GLN A 73 -12.88 12.30 27.62
N LYS A 74 -12.48 12.91 26.50
CA LYS A 74 -11.26 13.71 26.38
C LYS A 74 -11.56 14.95 25.55
N ALA A 75 -12.19 15.94 26.17
CA ALA A 75 -12.61 17.18 25.52
C ALA A 75 -11.47 17.88 24.75
N ASP A 76 -10.24 17.81 25.25
CA ASP A 76 -9.06 18.35 24.56
C ASP A 76 -8.94 17.77 23.14
N PHE A 77 -9.18 16.47 22.95
CA PHE A 77 -9.11 15.80 21.64
C PHE A 77 -10.38 15.94 20.79
N ALA A 78 -11.37 16.72 21.19
CA ALA A 78 -12.65 16.76 20.50
C ALA A 78 -12.53 17.16 19.03
N ASP A 79 -11.78 18.23 18.72
CA ASP A 79 -11.60 18.71 17.34
C ASP A 79 -10.84 17.69 16.48
N LEU A 80 -9.82 17.05 17.05
CA LEU A 80 -9.06 15.99 16.38
C LEU A 80 -9.95 14.77 16.12
N ALA A 81 -10.73 14.33 17.11
CA ALA A 81 -11.64 13.21 16.99
C ALA A 81 -12.73 13.46 15.93
N GLN A 82 -13.29 14.68 15.90
CA GLN A 82 -14.23 15.09 14.87
C GLN A 82 -13.59 15.09 13.49
N SER A 83 -12.39 15.66 13.35
CA SER A 83 -11.65 15.66 12.08
C SER A 83 -11.35 14.24 11.58
N LEU A 84 -10.90 13.35 12.46
CA LEU A 84 -10.67 11.94 12.16
C LEU A 84 -11.97 11.20 11.81
N SER A 85 -13.11 11.59 12.38
CA SER A 85 -14.40 10.99 12.07
C SER A 85 -14.84 11.22 10.62
N LEU A 86 -14.42 12.36 10.03
CA LEU A 86 -14.71 12.68 8.63
C LEU A 86 -14.09 11.66 7.67
N SER A 87 -13.03 10.94 8.06
CA SER A 87 -12.44 9.86 7.25
C SER A 87 -13.42 8.75 6.88
N ALA A 88 -14.49 8.56 7.67
CA ALA A 88 -15.57 7.62 7.38
C ALA A 88 -16.70 8.23 6.53
N THR A 89 -16.46 9.37 5.87
CA THR A 89 -17.46 10.11 5.07
C THR A 89 -16.86 10.58 3.76
N THR A 90 -17.69 11.11 2.86
CA THR A 90 -17.25 11.79 1.64
C THR A 90 -16.47 13.09 1.90
N GLN A 91 -16.50 13.63 3.11
CA GLN A 91 -15.67 14.78 3.52
C GLN A 91 -14.25 14.38 3.91
N GLY A 92 -13.98 13.09 4.04
CA GLY A 92 -12.68 12.55 4.42
C GLY A 92 -11.60 12.82 3.39
N ALA A 93 -10.40 13.17 3.86
CA ALA A 93 -9.26 13.48 2.99
C ALA A 93 -8.89 12.32 2.04
N GLN A 94 -9.08 11.07 2.48
CA GLN A 94 -8.79 9.90 1.65
C GLN A 94 -9.72 9.79 0.45
N TYR A 95 -11.04 9.95 0.64
CA TYR A 95 -12.02 9.93 -0.45
C TYR A 95 -11.80 11.09 -1.42
N ASN A 96 -11.60 12.31 -0.89
CA ASN A 96 -11.32 13.49 -1.69
C ASN A 96 -10.00 13.36 -2.47
N GLY A 97 -8.99 12.72 -1.89
CA GLY A 97 -7.75 12.38 -2.57
C GLY A 97 -7.96 11.47 -3.78
N LEU A 98 -8.88 10.50 -3.71
CA LEU A 98 -9.22 9.66 -4.88
C LEU A 98 -9.85 10.48 -6.00
N ARG A 99 -10.77 11.40 -5.66
CA ARG A 99 -11.41 12.28 -6.65
C ARG A 99 -10.40 13.22 -7.31
N SER A 100 -9.52 13.85 -6.54
CA SER A 100 -8.47 14.73 -7.04
C SER A 100 -7.53 13.97 -7.99
N ARG A 101 -7.05 12.80 -7.57
CA ARG A 101 -6.14 11.97 -8.36
C ARG A 101 -6.77 11.48 -9.66
N LEU A 102 -8.06 11.13 -9.65
CA LEU A 102 -8.78 10.77 -10.87
C LEU A 102 -8.85 11.95 -11.85
N ALA A 103 -9.11 13.16 -11.35
CA ALA A 103 -9.17 14.37 -12.17
C ALA A 103 -7.82 14.74 -12.81
N GLU A 104 -6.72 14.31 -12.23
CA GLU A 104 -5.36 14.51 -12.76
C GLU A 104 -4.94 13.46 -13.80
N VAL A 105 -5.74 12.41 -14.06
CA VAL A 105 -5.40 11.37 -15.05
C VAL A 105 -5.58 11.94 -16.47
N PRO A 106 -4.55 11.87 -17.34
CA PRO A 106 -4.67 12.36 -18.71
C PRO A 106 -5.62 11.47 -19.52
N LEU A 107 -6.70 12.05 -20.05
CA LEU A 107 -7.70 11.35 -20.88
C LEU A 107 -7.17 10.98 -22.27
N GLU A 108 -6.17 11.71 -22.76
CA GLU A 108 -5.57 11.54 -24.07
C GLU A 108 -4.05 11.49 -23.95
N PRO A 109 -3.47 10.35 -23.54
CA PRO A 109 -2.02 10.22 -23.40
C PRO A 109 -1.33 10.36 -24.76
N GLU A 110 -0.36 11.25 -24.87
CA GLU A 110 0.35 11.55 -26.13
C GLU A 110 1.40 10.49 -26.49
N ASN A 111 1.88 9.75 -25.49
CA ASN A 111 2.95 8.76 -25.65
C ASN A 111 2.78 7.58 -24.69
N GLU A 112 3.57 6.52 -24.94
CA GLU A 112 3.54 5.29 -24.16
C GLU A 112 3.82 5.52 -22.67
N SER A 113 4.72 6.45 -22.34
CA SER A 113 5.05 6.78 -20.94
C SER A 113 3.85 7.38 -20.22
N GLN A 114 3.17 8.36 -20.81
CA GLN A 114 1.94 8.95 -20.25
C GLN A 114 0.84 7.90 -20.14
N PHE A 115 0.67 7.04 -21.14
CA PHE A 115 -0.30 5.94 -21.10
C PHE A 115 -0.01 4.96 -19.95
N HIS A 116 1.25 4.61 -19.75
CA HIS A 116 1.68 3.72 -18.67
C HIS A 116 1.46 4.35 -17.29
N GLN A 117 1.75 5.65 -17.14
CA GLN A 117 1.48 6.39 -15.91
C GLN A 117 -0.02 6.45 -15.61
N ALA A 118 -0.86 6.79 -16.59
CA ALA A 118 -2.31 6.79 -16.46
C ALA A 118 -2.84 5.40 -16.08
N SER A 119 -2.34 4.34 -16.73
CA SER A 119 -2.76 2.96 -16.46
C SER A 119 -2.43 2.50 -15.03
N ILE A 120 -1.22 2.81 -14.54
CA ILE A 120 -0.83 2.53 -13.15
C ILE A 120 -1.72 3.30 -12.18
N GLU A 121 -1.99 4.57 -12.48
CA GLU A 121 -2.79 5.43 -11.61
C GLU A 121 -4.23 4.90 -11.51
N LEU A 122 -4.87 4.58 -12.64
CA LEU A 122 -6.21 4.01 -12.68
C LEU A 122 -6.31 2.67 -11.93
N GLN A 123 -5.28 1.81 -12.02
CA GLN A 123 -5.26 0.56 -11.25
C GLN A 123 -5.16 0.82 -9.75
N SER A 124 -4.36 1.80 -9.32
CA SER A 124 -4.25 2.17 -7.92
C SER A 124 -5.57 2.77 -7.40
N LEU A 125 -6.24 3.63 -8.19
CA LEU A 125 -7.56 4.18 -7.88
C LEU A 125 -8.64 3.10 -7.83
N SER A 126 -8.59 2.11 -8.73
CA SER A 126 -9.48 0.96 -8.71
C SER A 126 -9.32 0.11 -7.46
N ALA A 127 -8.10 -0.06 -6.95
CA ALA A 127 -7.85 -0.76 -5.70
C ALA A 127 -8.32 0.07 -4.50
N ALA A 128 -8.01 1.36 -4.49
CA ALA A 128 -8.35 2.27 -3.40
C ALA A 128 -9.85 2.54 -3.25
N SER A 129 -10.62 2.43 -4.35
CA SER A 129 -12.08 2.55 -4.38
C SER A 129 -12.82 1.24 -4.07
N ASP A 130 -12.11 0.13 -3.85
CA ASP A 130 -12.71 -1.13 -3.43
C ASP A 130 -13.25 -1.00 -1.99
N PRO A 131 -14.56 -1.20 -1.73
CA PRO A 131 -15.14 -0.97 -0.40
C PRO A 131 -14.48 -1.77 0.72
N LEU A 132 -14.02 -2.99 0.44
CA LEU A 132 -13.35 -3.82 1.45
C LEU A 132 -11.97 -3.25 1.81
N LEU A 133 -11.21 -2.80 0.82
CA LEU A 133 -9.90 -2.19 1.05
C LEU A 133 -10.03 -0.82 1.72
N PHE A 134 -11.03 -0.03 1.31
CA PHE A 134 -11.34 1.24 1.96
C PHE A 134 -11.74 1.03 3.42
N ASN A 135 -12.61 0.06 3.72
CA ASN A 135 -12.97 -0.30 5.08
C ASN A 135 -11.73 -0.64 5.93
N ASP A 136 -10.82 -1.48 5.43
CA ASP A 136 -9.59 -1.82 6.17
C ASP A 136 -8.64 -0.61 6.32
N SER A 137 -8.64 0.33 5.39
CA SER A 137 -7.82 1.54 5.51
C SER A 137 -8.22 2.46 6.66
N LEU A 138 -9.47 2.36 7.13
CA LEU A 138 -9.95 3.09 8.32
C LEU A 138 -9.39 2.55 9.63
N LEU A 139 -8.75 1.38 9.64
CA LEU A 139 -8.12 0.83 10.84
C LEU A 139 -7.04 1.76 11.41
N ASP A 140 -6.31 2.47 10.55
CA ASP A 140 -5.29 3.43 11.00
C ASP A 140 -5.91 4.58 11.82
N VAL A 141 -7.11 5.03 11.41
CA VAL A 141 -7.89 6.07 12.09
C VAL A 141 -8.47 5.54 13.40
N ILE A 142 -9.09 4.36 13.36
CA ILE A 142 -9.67 3.70 14.53
C ILE A 142 -8.61 3.51 15.62
N ASN A 143 -7.46 2.94 15.26
CA ASN A 143 -6.39 2.67 16.22
C ASN A 143 -5.68 3.93 16.70
N THR A 144 -5.69 5.00 15.90
CA THR A 144 -5.26 6.33 16.36
C THR A 144 -6.17 6.84 17.47
N MET A 145 -7.49 6.81 17.28
CA MET A 145 -8.44 7.22 18.33
C MET A 145 -8.39 6.29 19.55
N ALA A 146 -8.16 4.99 19.34
CA ALA A 146 -7.95 4.05 20.43
C ALA A 146 -6.73 4.42 21.29
N ASP A 147 -5.62 4.78 20.65
CA ASP A 147 -4.40 5.21 21.37
C ASP A 147 -4.59 6.53 22.12
N LEU A 148 -5.44 7.43 21.61
CA LEU A 148 -5.79 8.70 22.27
C LEU A 148 -6.74 8.54 23.46
N SER A 149 -7.43 7.40 23.56
CA SER A 149 -8.39 7.10 24.63
C SER A 149 -7.74 6.57 25.91
N ASP A 150 -6.40 6.48 25.96
CA ASP A 150 -5.65 5.90 27.09
C ASP A 150 -6.09 4.48 27.49
N GLY A 151 -6.56 3.69 26.51
CA GLY A 151 -6.97 2.29 26.72
C GLY A 151 -8.47 2.08 27.00
N GLN A 152 -9.27 3.14 26.95
CA GLN A 152 -10.74 3.04 27.06
C GLN A 152 -11.40 2.46 25.81
N LEU A 153 -10.76 2.64 24.65
CA LEU A 153 -11.17 2.07 23.38
C LEU A 153 -10.19 0.96 22.97
N ALA A 154 -10.74 -0.13 22.45
CA ALA A 154 -9.94 -1.26 22.00
C ALA A 154 -9.25 -0.97 20.66
N ARG A 155 -8.04 -1.51 20.50
CA ARG A 155 -7.40 -1.57 19.19
C ARG A 155 -8.04 -2.68 18.35
N ILE A 156 -8.01 -2.50 17.04
CA ILE A 156 -8.58 -3.45 16.07
C ILE A 156 -7.51 -3.90 15.09
N SER A 157 -7.42 -5.22 14.87
CA SER A 157 -6.48 -5.85 13.92
C SER A 157 -5.00 -5.57 14.21
N ILE A 158 -4.66 -5.31 15.48
CA ILE A 158 -3.29 -5.18 15.99
C ILE A 158 -3.03 -6.41 16.89
N PRO A 159 -1.89 -7.12 16.75
CA PRO A 159 -1.52 -8.17 17.69
C PRO A 159 -1.46 -7.67 19.14
N ASP A 160 -1.88 -8.49 20.11
CA ASP A 160 -1.94 -8.08 21.53
C ASP A 160 -0.56 -7.75 22.12
N ASP A 161 0.51 -8.34 21.57
CA ASP A 161 1.90 -8.08 21.93
C ASP A 161 2.48 -6.83 21.25
N ALA A 162 1.74 -6.22 20.32
CA ALA A 162 2.20 -5.02 19.63
C ALA A 162 1.95 -3.78 20.50
N GLU A 163 3.04 -3.29 21.10
CA GLU A 163 3.03 -2.03 21.83
C GLU A 163 2.64 -0.85 20.93
N ALA A 164 2.05 0.18 21.56
CA ALA A 164 1.89 1.48 20.93
C ALA A 164 3.23 1.93 20.35
N ALA A 165 3.22 2.69 19.26
CA ALA A 165 4.46 3.33 18.87
C ALA A 165 4.95 4.23 20.01
N THR A 166 6.13 3.95 20.56
CA THR A 166 6.78 4.80 21.54
C THR A 166 7.99 5.50 20.93
N LEU A 167 8.18 6.76 21.31
CA LEU A 167 9.36 7.56 21.01
C LEU A 167 9.76 8.29 22.29
N ASN A 168 11.03 8.17 22.69
CA ASN A 168 11.58 8.78 23.92
C ASN A 168 10.71 8.53 25.17
N GLY A 169 10.16 7.32 25.30
CA GLY A 169 9.32 6.93 26.45
C GLY A 169 7.85 7.39 26.38
N GLY A 170 7.47 8.23 25.42
CA GLY A 170 6.08 8.68 25.23
C GLY A 170 5.34 7.87 24.16
N LYS A 171 4.04 7.66 24.34
CA LYS A 171 3.15 7.09 23.32
C LYS A 171 2.99 8.06 22.16
N VAL A 172 2.99 7.50 20.95
CA VAL A 172 2.92 8.24 19.70
C VAL A 172 1.60 7.90 19.03
N ALA A 173 0.52 8.47 19.57
CA ALA A 173 -0.79 8.38 18.94
C ALA A 173 -0.73 8.97 17.52
N GLY A 174 -1.49 8.40 16.59
CA GLY A 174 -1.46 8.79 15.17
C GLY A 174 -0.35 8.14 14.34
N SER A 175 0.51 7.32 14.93
CA SER A 175 1.67 6.74 14.23
C SER A 175 1.26 5.84 13.04
N TYR A 176 0.04 5.32 13.07
CA TYR A 176 -0.61 4.55 12.01
C TYR A 176 -0.88 5.38 10.75
N LEU A 177 -1.11 6.70 10.91
CA LEU A 177 -1.45 7.63 9.82
C LEU A 177 -0.21 8.12 9.05
N VAL A 178 0.99 7.87 9.58
CA VAL A 178 2.24 8.34 8.99
C VAL A 178 2.47 7.70 7.62
N GLY A 179 2.82 8.54 6.65
CA GLY A 179 3.05 8.14 5.27
C GLY A 179 1.81 8.24 4.39
N ASN A 180 0.60 8.22 4.96
CA ASN A 180 -0.63 8.33 4.18
C ASN A 180 -0.85 9.79 3.71
N PRO A 181 -0.86 10.06 2.38
CA PRO A 181 -0.94 11.41 1.85
C PRO A 181 -2.25 12.13 2.20
N GLY A 182 -3.30 11.39 2.59
CA GLY A 182 -4.55 11.98 3.07
C GLY A 182 -4.41 12.67 4.43
N TYR A 183 -3.41 12.34 5.24
CA TYR A 183 -3.25 12.89 6.60
C TYR A 183 -2.02 13.78 6.76
N GLY A 184 -1.25 13.98 5.69
CA GLY A 184 -0.09 14.87 5.71
C GLY A 184 0.94 14.46 4.68
N SER A 185 2.12 15.05 4.81
CA SER A 185 3.25 14.72 3.98
C SER A 185 4.53 14.78 4.81
N TRP A 186 5.58 14.09 4.36
CA TRP A 186 6.91 14.33 4.91
C TRP A 186 7.29 15.78 4.61
N GLN A 187 8.00 16.45 5.51
CA GLN A 187 8.47 17.82 5.32
C GLN A 187 9.92 17.87 5.74
N ARG A 188 10.76 18.54 4.97
CA ARG A 188 12.18 18.66 5.27
C ARG A 188 12.43 19.98 6.01
N ASP A 189 13.18 19.92 7.08
CA ASP A 189 13.64 21.13 7.77
C ASP A 189 14.99 21.61 7.24
N SER A 190 15.42 22.78 7.72
CA SER A 190 16.70 23.39 7.38
C SER A 190 17.91 22.55 7.82
N SER A 191 17.74 21.65 8.79
CA SER A 191 18.76 20.70 9.23
C SER A 191 18.86 19.45 8.34
N GLY A 192 18.03 19.38 7.30
CA GLY A 192 17.99 18.26 6.36
C GLY A 192 17.24 17.03 6.87
N THR A 193 16.68 17.08 8.08
CA THR A 193 15.86 16.00 8.63
C THR A 193 14.43 16.11 8.11
N SER A 194 13.78 14.95 7.92
CA SER A 194 12.39 14.91 7.44
C SER A 194 11.45 14.52 8.57
N PHE A 195 10.35 15.24 8.71
CA PHE A 195 9.32 14.98 9.72
C PHE A 195 7.92 14.88 9.12
N TRP A 196 7.00 14.18 9.79
CA TRP A 196 5.62 14.03 9.31
C TRP A 196 4.77 15.25 9.68
N GLN A 197 4.17 15.91 8.69
CA GLN A 197 3.45 17.20 8.84
C GLN A 197 2.28 17.15 9.81
N PHE A 198 1.55 16.03 9.89
CA PHE A 198 0.44 15.84 10.84
C PHE A 198 0.85 16.30 12.24
N TYR A 199 1.98 15.78 12.76
CA TYR A 199 2.49 16.15 14.08
C TYR A 199 2.93 17.60 14.20
N GLY A 200 3.32 18.24 13.10
CA GLY A 200 3.61 19.68 13.07
C GLY A 200 2.35 20.52 13.25
N MET A 201 1.26 20.17 12.55
CA MET A 201 -0.02 20.86 12.63
C MET A 201 -0.66 20.69 14.01
N TYR A 202 -0.65 19.47 14.56
CA TYR A 202 -1.28 19.24 15.86
C TYR A 202 -0.46 19.72 17.06
N ARG A 203 0.81 20.06 16.86
CA ARG A 203 1.64 20.72 17.87
C ARG A 203 1.19 22.16 18.16
N MET A 204 0.40 22.78 17.26
CA MET A 204 -0.21 24.09 17.51
C MET A 204 -1.35 24.00 18.55
N PHE A 205 -2.00 22.85 18.67
CA PHE A 205 -2.90 22.53 19.78
C PHE A 205 -2.07 22.04 20.97
N GLY A 206 -1.10 22.86 21.41
CA GLY A 206 0.05 22.49 22.24
C GLY A 206 -0.22 21.55 23.42
N ASP A 207 -1.44 21.50 23.96
CA ASP A 207 -1.83 20.65 25.08
C ASP A 207 -2.16 19.21 24.69
N LEU A 208 -2.59 18.95 23.44
CA LEU A 208 -3.04 17.63 22.98
C LEU A 208 -1.96 16.54 23.06
N PHE A 209 -0.73 16.89 22.68
CA PHE A 209 0.38 15.93 22.60
C PHE A 209 1.49 16.24 23.61
N ARG A 210 1.31 17.24 24.48
CA ARG A 210 2.22 17.53 25.62
C ARG A 210 1.70 17.01 26.95
N GLY A 211 0.48 16.46 27.00
CA GLY A 211 -0.05 15.81 28.18
C GLY A 211 0.82 14.64 28.68
N PRO A 212 0.75 14.29 29.97
CA PRO A 212 1.55 13.20 30.55
C PRO A 212 1.35 11.90 29.77
N GLY A 213 2.45 11.32 29.26
CA GLY A 213 2.43 10.02 28.58
C GLY A 213 2.40 10.07 27.05
N TYR A 214 2.21 11.23 26.43
CA TYR A 214 2.27 11.40 24.96
C TYR A 214 3.59 12.02 24.50
N TYR A 215 4.02 11.63 23.30
CA TYR A 215 5.19 12.22 22.64
C TYR A 215 4.80 13.52 21.91
N GLY A 216 5.16 14.66 22.49
CA GLY A 216 4.90 16.00 21.91
C GLY A 216 5.92 16.49 20.86
N GLY A 217 6.80 15.59 20.41
CA GLY A 217 7.86 15.89 19.44
C GLY A 217 7.45 15.62 17.99
N ARG A 218 8.31 16.03 17.06
CA ARG A 218 8.16 15.71 15.64
C ARG A 218 8.54 14.26 15.40
N ILE A 219 7.77 13.52 14.61
CA ILE A 219 8.18 12.20 14.14
C ILE A 219 9.13 12.37 12.97
N GLY A 220 10.39 11.98 13.17
CA GLY A 220 11.39 11.90 12.11
C GLY A 220 11.17 10.70 11.18
N TYR A 221 11.55 10.85 9.91
CA TYR A 221 11.45 9.79 8.91
C TYR A 221 12.26 8.55 9.31
N ASP A 222 13.56 8.74 9.58
CA ASP A 222 14.50 7.66 9.87
C ASP A 222 14.05 6.83 11.09
N SER A 223 13.66 7.50 12.18
CA SER A 223 13.25 6.85 13.43
C SER A 223 11.91 6.11 13.31
N TRP A 224 10.99 6.62 12.51
CA TRP A 224 9.72 5.96 12.25
C TRP A 224 9.87 4.77 11.30
N ASN A 225 10.64 4.93 10.21
CA ASN A 225 10.81 3.89 9.20
C ASN A 225 11.76 2.77 9.62
N ALA A 226 12.70 3.03 10.54
CA ALA A 226 13.63 2.00 11.04
C ALA A 226 12.93 0.85 11.77
N ARG A 227 11.70 1.03 12.24
CA ARG A 227 10.92 0.01 12.94
C ARG A 227 9.68 -0.34 12.15
N SER A 228 9.31 -1.61 12.15
CA SER A 228 8.00 -2.01 11.64
C SER A 228 6.93 -1.40 12.54
N ARG A 229 5.95 -0.75 11.91
CA ARG A 229 4.78 -0.19 12.57
C ARG A 229 3.57 -0.90 11.99
N ASN A 230 2.61 -1.25 12.83
CA ASN A 230 1.30 -1.67 12.33
C ASN A 230 0.69 -0.42 11.70
N SER A 231 0.43 -0.44 10.40
CA SER A 231 -0.23 0.63 9.66
C SER A 231 -0.73 0.03 8.36
N TYR A 232 -2.01 0.16 8.08
CA TYR A 232 -2.61 -0.32 6.85
C TYR A 232 -1.96 0.35 5.65
N TYR A 233 -1.81 1.68 5.70
CA TYR A 233 -1.19 2.41 4.61
C TYR A 233 0.22 1.90 4.31
N ARG A 234 1.06 1.74 5.33
CA ARG A 234 2.43 1.25 5.14
C ARG A 234 2.49 -0.20 4.65
N ASP A 235 1.69 -1.07 5.25
CA ASP A 235 1.75 -2.52 4.97
C ASP A 235 1.12 -2.90 3.63
N TYR A 236 0.08 -2.19 3.22
CA TYR A 236 -0.75 -2.53 2.08
C TYR A 236 -1.14 -1.34 1.22
N GLY A 237 -1.50 -0.22 1.84
CA GLY A 237 -2.22 0.87 1.19
C GLY A 237 -1.36 1.83 0.34
N SER A 238 -0.04 1.85 0.50
CA SER A 238 0.84 2.82 -0.18
C SER A 238 0.74 2.77 -1.70
N ASP A 239 0.57 1.57 -2.26
CA ASP A 239 0.37 1.36 -3.69
C ASP A 239 -1.01 1.77 -4.21
N ALA A 240 -2.02 1.83 -3.34
CA ALA A 240 -3.39 2.16 -3.70
C ALA A 240 -3.70 3.65 -3.46
N TYR A 241 -3.37 4.15 -2.26
CA TYR A 241 -3.72 5.48 -1.78
C TYR A 241 -2.62 6.53 -2.05
N GLY A 242 -1.38 6.11 -2.28
CA GLY A 242 -0.30 7.01 -2.75
C GLY A 242 -0.37 7.28 -4.25
N SER A 243 -0.07 8.51 -4.65
CA SER A 243 0.18 8.86 -6.05
C SER A 243 1.56 8.37 -6.51
N SER A 244 1.84 8.47 -7.82
CA SER A 244 3.19 8.20 -8.34
C SER A 244 4.25 9.08 -7.67
N ARG A 245 3.92 10.36 -7.43
CA ARG A 245 4.80 11.33 -6.77
C ARG A 245 5.10 10.95 -5.32
N ASP A 246 4.10 10.50 -4.57
CA ASP A 246 4.28 10.07 -3.17
C ASP A 246 5.20 8.85 -3.06
N ARG A 247 5.07 7.91 -4.00
CA ARG A 247 5.92 6.72 -4.08
C ARG A 247 7.36 7.08 -4.41
N GLN A 248 7.59 7.96 -5.39
CA GLN A 248 8.92 8.45 -5.73
C GLN A 248 9.58 9.14 -4.53
N ARG A 249 8.84 10.05 -3.88
CA ARG A 249 9.31 10.74 -2.68
C ARG A 249 9.70 9.77 -1.56
N THR A 250 8.90 8.74 -1.34
CA THR A 250 9.20 7.71 -0.34
C THR A 250 10.46 6.94 -0.71
N ALA A 251 10.64 6.59 -1.99
CA ALA A 251 11.85 5.92 -2.47
C ALA A 251 13.11 6.78 -2.29
N ASP A 252 13.01 8.10 -2.51
CA ASP A 252 14.13 9.03 -2.30
C ASP A 252 14.50 9.14 -0.83
N LEU A 253 13.51 9.19 0.07
CA LEU A 253 13.73 9.21 1.51
C LEU A 253 14.34 7.88 1.99
N ASP A 254 13.85 6.74 1.48
CA ASP A 254 14.42 5.41 1.76
C ASP A 254 15.88 5.31 1.29
N LYS A 255 16.22 5.90 0.13
CA LYS A 255 17.60 5.99 -0.35
C LYS A 255 18.45 6.81 0.59
N GLY A 256 18.01 8.01 0.97
CA GLY A 256 18.73 8.86 1.92
C GLY A 256 18.94 8.20 3.28
N MET A 257 17.99 7.39 3.74
CA MET A 257 18.13 6.60 4.96
C MET A 257 19.23 5.53 4.81
N ARG A 258 19.27 4.82 3.67
CA ARG A 258 20.31 3.82 3.36
C ARG A 258 21.69 4.42 3.24
N ASP A 259 21.80 5.62 2.69
CA ASP A 259 23.07 6.36 2.58
C ASP A 259 23.64 6.71 3.98
N LYS A 260 22.79 6.81 5.00
CA LYS A 260 23.18 6.97 6.42
C LYS A 260 23.45 5.65 7.14
N GLY A 261 23.44 4.52 6.44
CA GLY A 261 23.62 3.18 7.03
C GLY A 261 22.39 2.63 7.74
N LEU A 262 21.21 3.24 7.57
CA LEU A 262 19.95 2.78 8.15
C LEU A 262 19.10 2.06 7.10
N THR A 263 18.38 1.01 7.49
CA THR A 263 17.49 0.29 6.56
C THR A 263 16.03 0.47 6.94
N PRO A 264 15.15 0.86 6.00
CA PRO A 264 13.71 0.88 6.23
C PRO A 264 13.22 -0.52 6.62
N ALA A 265 12.45 -0.61 7.70
CA ALA A 265 11.89 -1.88 8.13
C ALA A 265 10.85 -2.37 7.13
N LYS A 266 10.94 -3.66 6.81
CA LYS A 266 10.03 -4.31 5.86
C LYS A 266 8.60 -4.30 6.41
N PRO A 267 7.59 -4.04 5.56
CA PRO A 267 6.20 -4.12 5.98
C PRO A 267 5.85 -5.56 6.39
N LYS A 268 5.21 -5.75 7.55
CA LYS A 268 4.94 -7.09 8.10
C LYS A 268 3.79 -7.76 7.38
N ARG A 269 2.88 -6.99 6.78
CA ARG A 269 1.70 -7.50 6.06
C ARG A 269 0.89 -8.43 6.96
N GLN A 270 0.56 -7.94 8.15
CA GLN A 270 -0.28 -8.65 9.12
C GLN A 270 -1.53 -7.86 9.50
N TYR A 271 -1.63 -6.61 9.04
CA TYR A 271 -2.71 -5.69 9.39
C TYR A 271 -3.93 -5.84 8.46
N GLY A 272 -5.13 -5.58 8.97
CA GLY A 272 -6.37 -5.65 8.19
C GLY A 272 -6.97 -7.05 8.04
N SER A 273 -8.14 -7.10 7.40
CA SER A 273 -8.94 -8.31 7.29
C SER A 273 -8.28 -9.36 6.37
N PRO A 274 -8.46 -10.68 6.62
CA PRO A 274 -7.98 -11.72 5.71
C PRO A 274 -8.48 -11.54 4.26
N ALA A 275 -9.73 -11.11 4.10
CA ALA A 275 -10.33 -10.88 2.79
C ALA A 275 -9.71 -9.65 2.10
N GLY A 276 -9.46 -8.56 2.82
CA GLY A 276 -8.77 -7.38 2.31
C GLY A 276 -7.34 -7.70 1.87
N ARG A 277 -6.59 -8.46 2.67
CA ARG A 277 -5.24 -8.93 2.31
C ARG A 277 -5.22 -9.73 1.01
N LYS A 278 -6.22 -10.60 0.81
CA LYS A 278 -6.39 -11.35 -0.44
C LYS A 278 -6.73 -10.43 -1.62
N ARG A 279 -7.67 -9.50 -1.45
CA ARG A 279 -8.03 -8.50 -2.47
C ARG A 279 -6.82 -7.66 -2.88
N GLN A 280 -6.05 -7.16 -1.92
CA GLN A 280 -4.86 -6.36 -2.19
C GLN A 280 -3.82 -7.15 -2.98
N SER A 281 -3.63 -8.44 -2.64
CA SER A 281 -2.74 -9.33 -3.39
C SER A 281 -3.19 -9.47 -4.84
N THR A 282 -4.49 -9.60 -5.10
CA THR A 282 -5.05 -9.65 -6.46
C THR A 282 -4.76 -8.37 -7.26
N TYR A 283 -5.02 -7.19 -6.69
CA TYR A 283 -4.72 -5.93 -7.35
C TYR A 283 -3.21 -5.75 -7.60
N SER A 284 -2.36 -6.12 -6.64
CA SER A 284 -0.91 -6.07 -6.81
C SER A 284 -0.42 -6.97 -7.94
N ALA A 285 -1.02 -8.17 -8.10
CA ALA A 285 -0.71 -9.08 -9.18
C ALA A 285 -1.18 -8.55 -10.54
N ALA A 286 -2.37 -7.94 -10.60
CA ALA A 286 -2.88 -7.30 -11.80
C ALA A 286 -1.97 -6.15 -12.26
N ARG A 287 -1.52 -5.30 -11.33
CA ARG A 287 -0.60 -4.20 -11.62
C ARG A 287 0.76 -4.66 -12.11
N LYS A 288 1.32 -5.72 -11.50
CA LYS A 288 2.55 -6.34 -11.98
C LYS A 288 2.41 -6.89 -13.41
N ARG A 289 1.26 -7.50 -13.73
CA ARG A 289 1.00 -7.98 -15.09
C ARG A 289 0.94 -6.83 -16.08
N ALA A 290 0.25 -5.74 -15.75
CA ALA A 290 0.15 -4.57 -16.62
C ALA A 290 1.51 -3.91 -16.88
N THR A 291 2.32 -3.72 -15.84
CA THR A 291 3.69 -3.18 -15.96
C THR A 291 4.64 -4.12 -16.72
N SER A 292 4.43 -5.43 -16.68
CA SER A 292 5.23 -6.41 -17.44
C SER A 292 4.78 -6.61 -18.89
N ALA A 293 3.53 -6.28 -19.22
CA ALA A 293 2.95 -6.47 -20.55
C ALA A 293 3.34 -5.35 -21.52
N SER A 294 3.53 -4.12 -21.03
CA SER A 294 4.05 -2.99 -21.82
C SER A 294 5.48 -3.23 -22.30
N GLY A 295 6.33 -3.86 -21.48
CA GLY A 295 7.72 -4.17 -21.86
C GLY A 295 7.89 -5.29 -22.90
N ARG A 296 6.81 -5.89 -23.43
CA ARG A 296 6.86 -7.05 -24.33
C ARG A 296 6.26 -6.86 -25.71
N LYS A 297 5.67 -5.73 -26.02
CA LYS A 297 5.15 -5.45 -27.37
C LYS A 297 5.65 -4.09 -27.80
N TYR A 298 6.60 -4.12 -28.74
CA TYR A 298 7.08 -3.09 -29.67
C TYR A 298 8.62 -3.19 -29.71
N GLY A 299 9.14 -4.12 -30.52
CA GLY A 299 10.56 -4.10 -30.93
C GLY A 299 11.50 -5.19 -30.44
N ALA A 300 11.04 -6.28 -29.81
CA ALA A 300 11.90 -7.46 -29.61
C ALA A 300 11.69 -8.48 -30.73
N SER A 301 12.12 -8.14 -31.94
CA SER A 301 12.49 -9.20 -32.89
C SER A 301 13.61 -10.00 -32.24
N GLY A 302 13.45 -11.32 -32.22
CA GLY A 302 14.37 -12.24 -31.56
C GLY A 302 15.79 -12.09 -32.10
N GLY A 303 16.67 -11.54 -31.27
CA GLY A 303 18.11 -11.77 -31.34
C GLY A 303 18.54 -12.62 -30.14
N PRO A 304 19.35 -13.67 -30.31
CA PRO A 304 19.89 -14.43 -29.18
C PRO A 304 20.64 -13.47 -28.26
N ARG A 305 20.24 -13.41 -26.98
CA ARG A 305 21.00 -12.66 -25.98
C ARG A 305 22.30 -13.41 -25.72
N HIS A 306 23.36 -13.04 -26.44
CA HIS A 306 24.72 -13.40 -26.08
C HIS A 306 25.04 -12.80 -24.72
N SER A 307 25.13 -13.64 -23.69
CA SER A 307 25.79 -13.30 -22.44
C SER A 307 27.30 -13.31 -22.68
N SER A 308 27.88 -12.15 -22.93
CA SER A 308 29.31 -11.95 -22.86
C SER A 308 29.58 -10.63 -22.13
N ASN A 309 29.96 -10.68 -20.86
CA ASN A 309 31.37 -10.77 -20.57
C ASN A 309 31.64 -11.09 -19.09
N SER A 310 32.73 -11.84 -18.95
CA SER A 310 33.41 -12.36 -17.78
C SER A 310 33.56 -11.42 -16.57
N GLY A 311 33.25 -11.98 -15.40
CA GLY A 311 33.76 -11.58 -14.09
C GLY A 311 33.86 -12.81 -13.20
N SER A 312 34.95 -13.57 -13.36
CA SER A 312 35.28 -14.84 -12.70
C SER A 312 35.13 -14.82 -11.17
N LYS A 313 34.36 -15.75 -10.58
CA LYS A 313 34.69 -16.42 -9.28
C LYS A 313 34.11 -17.85 -9.21
N ARG A 314 35.02 -18.81 -9.46
CA ARG A 314 35.16 -20.18 -8.94
C ARG A 314 33.91 -21.00 -8.59
N SER A 315 33.71 -22.05 -9.38
CA SER A 315 33.02 -23.28 -9.01
C SER A 315 33.80 -24.07 -7.94
N SER A 316 33.06 -24.76 -7.08
CA SER A 316 33.49 -26.02 -6.49
C SER A 316 32.34 -27.02 -6.62
N SER A 317 32.40 -27.84 -7.65
CA SER A 317 31.64 -29.08 -7.77
C SER A 317 32.37 -30.19 -7.00
N ALA A 318 31.64 -31.02 -6.26
CA ALA A 318 32.08 -32.36 -5.95
C ALA A 318 30.93 -33.33 -6.27
N PHE A 319 31.20 -34.22 -7.22
CA PHE A 319 30.39 -35.37 -7.61
C PHE A 319 30.65 -36.57 -6.67
N SER A 320 29.72 -37.53 -6.72
CA SER A 320 29.78 -38.95 -6.31
C SER A 320 29.84 -39.24 -4.80
N THR A 321 29.07 -40.18 -4.25
CA THR A 321 28.99 -41.60 -4.66
C THR A 321 27.62 -42.24 -4.39
N ALA A 322 27.32 -43.26 -5.20
CA ALA A 322 26.08 -43.99 -5.35
C ALA A 322 25.82 -45.12 -4.32
N SER A 323 24.63 -45.73 -4.50
CA SER A 323 24.19 -47.09 -4.10
C SER A 323 23.56 -47.19 -2.69
N ASN A 324 22.44 -47.85 -2.43
CA ASN A 324 21.53 -48.76 -3.16
C ASN A 324 20.10 -48.52 -2.61
N GLY A 325 19.04 -48.56 -3.42
CA GLY A 325 18.20 -49.76 -3.65
C GLY A 325 17.19 -49.93 -2.50
N ALA A 326 15.88 -50.12 -2.65
CA ALA A 326 15.03 -50.50 -3.78
C ALA A 326 13.56 -50.25 -3.36
N GLY A 327 12.61 -50.38 -4.29
CA GLY A 327 11.27 -50.88 -3.94
C GLY A 327 10.08 -49.94 -4.17
N SER A 328 9.64 -49.90 -5.42
CA SER A 328 8.24 -50.05 -5.87
C SER A 328 7.09 -49.20 -5.29
N ARG A 329 6.39 -48.56 -6.25
CA ARG A 329 4.93 -48.60 -6.50
C ARG A 329 3.97 -48.34 -5.33
N SER A 330 3.14 -47.30 -5.51
CA SER A 330 1.68 -47.42 -5.70
C SER A 330 0.88 -46.31 -5.02
N SER A 331 -0.03 -45.80 -5.83
CA SER A 331 -1.29 -45.10 -5.59
C SER A 331 -2.04 -45.28 -4.26
N ARG A 332 -2.94 -44.29 -4.04
CA ARG A 332 -4.17 -44.29 -3.20
C ARG A 332 -3.90 -44.20 -1.69
N ARG A 333 -4.74 -43.60 -0.84
CA ARG A 333 -5.94 -42.75 -0.82
C ARG A 333 -6.19 -42.58 0.69
N THR A 334 -6.84 -41.49 1.13
CA THR A 334 -7.66 -41.41 2.37
C THR A 334 -6.91 -41.64 3.71
N SER A 335 -7.29 -41.19 4.88
CA SER A 335 -8.27 -40.25 5.43
C SER A 335 -7.95 -40.24 6.93
N SER A 336 -8.00 -39.06 7.54
CA SER A 336 -8.52 -38.77 8.90
C SER A 336 -8.28 -39.72 10.10
N VAL A 337 -8.18 -39.06 11.26
CA VAL A 337 -8.79 -39.40 12.58
C VAL A 337 -7.85 -39.93 13.67
N PHE A 338 -7.65 -39.03 14.64
CA PHE A 338 -7.66 -39.17 16.11
C PHE A 338 -6.73 -40.15 16.85
N GLY A 339 -6.33 -39.70 18.04
CA GLY A 339 -5.96 -40.55 19.17
C GLY A 339 -4.65 -40.14 19.81
N ALA A 340 -4.68 -39.28 20.83
CA ALA A 340 -4.54 -39.69 22.25
C ALA A 340 -3.06 -39.83 22.67
N SER A 341 -2.48 -38.85 23.37
CA SER A 341 -2.51 -38.63 24.82
C SER A 341 -1.83 -39.74 25.66
N SER A 342 -0.69 -39.39 26.26
CA SER A 342 -0.26 -39.72 27.65
C SER A 342 1.18 -39.23 27.81
N ARG A 343 1.47 -38.24 28.66
CA ARG A 343 1.65 -38.29 30.13
C ARG A 343 2.81 -39.19 30.58
N SER A 344 3.73 -38.55 31.31
CA SER A 344 4.59 -39.05 32.41
C SER A 344 6.04 -38.61 32.16
N SER A 345 6.52 -37.51 32.76
CA SER A 345 7.04 -37.40 34.14
C SER A 345 8.19 -38.35 34.45
N SER A 346 9.38 -37.80 34.62
CA SER A 346 10.22 -38.09 35.79
C SER A 346 11.35 -37.08 35.91
N ARG A 347 11.40 -36.48 37.09
CA ARG A 347 12.55 -35.79 37.67
C ARG A 347 13.76 -36.73 37.70
N SER A 348 14.95 -36.19 37.49
CA SER A 348 16.07 -36.58 38.35
C SER A 348 17.03 -35.41 38.56
N SER A 349 17.50 -35.38 39.79
CA SER A 349 18.34 -34.40 40.44
C SER A 349 19.80 -34.85 40.50
N ARG A 350 20.68 -33.89 40.79
CA ARG A 350 22.04 -33.99 41.38
C ARG A 350 23.20 -34.21 40.42
N GLY A 351 24.25 -33.39 40.65
CA GLY A 351 25.59 -33.63 40.16
C GLY A 351 26.51 -32.44 40.36
N MET A 352 27.02 -32.25 41.58
CA MET A 352 28.14 -31.36 41.92
C MET A 352 29.40 -31.70 41.11
N GLY A 353 30.21 -30.68 40.80
CA GLY A 353 31.56 -30.86 40.26
C GLY A 353 32.37 -29.57 40.34
N ARG A 354 33.17 -29.45 41.40
CA ARG A 354 34.04 -28.31 41.75
C ARG A 354 35.50 -28.74 41.54
N ARG A 355 36.28 -28.00 40.73
CA ARG A 355 37.77 -27.90 40.67
C ARG A 355 38.11 -27.12 39.39
N GLY A 356 38.99 -26.11 39.33
CA GLY A 356 40.07 -25.67 40.21
C GLY A 356 41.39 -25.68 39.42
N GLY A 357 42.09 -24.54 39.38
CA GLY A 357 43.48 -24.36 38.87
C GLY A 357 43.54 -23.46 37.63
N LYS A 358 44.38 -22.43 37.55
CA LYS A 358 45.45 -21.90 38.40
C LYS A 358 45.45 -20.37 38.28
#